data_AF-K1UG57-F1
#
_entry.id   AF-K1UG57-F1
#
_cell.length_a   1.000
_cell.length_b   1.000
_cell.length_c   1.000
_cell.angle_alpha   90.00
_cell.angle_beta   90.00
_cell.angle_gamma   90.00
#
_symmetry.space_group_name_H-M   'P 1'
#
loop_
_entity.id
_entity.type
_entity.pdbx_description
1 polymer ?
#
loop_
_entity_poly.entity_id
_entity_poly.type
_entity_poly.pdbx_seq_one_letter_code
_entity_poly.pdbx_strand_id
1 'polypeptide(L)' 'MSQINDISLVAQVVVFKNTRAFDQLVKKYQSPVRRFFLNLTCGDSE' A
#
# COMPACT_ATOMS: atom_id res chain seq x y z
N MET A 1 -12.78 -8.15 -0.90
CA MET A 1 -12.40 -7.11 -1.88
C MET A 1 -11.34 -7.72 -2.79
N SER A 2 -11.62 -7.83 -4.09
CA SER A 2 -10.85 -8.63 -5.04
C SER A 2 -9.50 -7.99 -5.41
N GLN A 3 -8.44 -8.80 -5.56
CA GLN A 3 -7.13 -8.37 -6.08
C GLN A 3 -7.22 -7.62 -7.42
N ILE A 4 -8.22 -7.97 -8.25
CA ILE A 4 -8.50 -7.31 -9.54
C ILE A 4 -8.78 -5.81 -9.36
N ASN A 5 -9.38 -5.41 -8.23
CA ASN A 5 -9.59 -4.00 -7.90
C ASN A 5 -8.26 -3.27 -7.62
N ASP A 6 -7.31 -3.92 -6.92
CA ASP A 6 -6.05 -3.28 -6.56
C ASP A 6 -5.16 -3.04 -7.79
N ILE A 7 -5.12 -4.00 -8.73
CA ILE A 7 -4.40 -3.83 -10.00
C ILE A 7 -4.96 -2.65 -10.79
N SER A 8 -6.29 -2.50 -10.81
CA SER A 8 -6.96 -1.38 -11.46
C SER A 8 -6.62 -0.04 -10.81
N LEU A 9 -6.50 0.01 -9.48
CA LEU A 9 -6.05 1.19 -8.75
C LEU A 9 -4.59 1.53 -9.07
N VAL A 10 -3.70 0.54 -9.13
CA VAL A 10 -2.29 0.75 -9.52
C VAL A 10 -2.18 1.33 -10.93
N ALA A 11 -2.94 0.80 -11.89
CA ALA A 11 -2.98 1.34 -13.24
C ALA A 11 -3.40 2.82 -13.25
N GLN A 12 -4.42 3.19 -12.46
CA GLN A 12 -4.86 4.57 -12.35
C GLN A 12 -3.79 5.50 -11.75
N VAL A 13 -3.03 5.03 -10.76
CA VAL A 13 -1.91 5.79 -10.18
C VAL A 13 -0.82 6.02 -11.21
N VAL A 14 -0.40 4.98 -11.92
CA VAL A 14 0.74 5.03 -12.85
C VAL A 14 0.40 5.81 -14.13
N VAL A 15 -0.75 5.56 -14.74
CA VAL A 15 -1.13 6.15 -16.03
C VAL A 15 -1.66 7.57 -15.89
N PHE A 16 -2.50 7.82 -14.87
CA PHE A 16 -3.21 9.09 -14.72
C PHE A 16 -2.71 9.96 -13.56
N LYS A 17 -1.68 9.52 -12.82
CA LYS A 17 -1.23 10.18 -11.57
C LYS A 17 -2.38 10.39 -10.58
N ASN A 18 -3.34 9.46 -10.55
CA ASN A 18 -4.52 9.57 -9.69
C ASN A 18 -4.13 9.39 -8.21
N THR A 19 -3.94 10.49 -7.49
CA THR A 19 -3.53 10.50 -6.08
C THR A 19 -4.60 9.92 -5.13
N ARG A 20 -5.88 9.94 -5.52
CA ARG A 20 -6.95 9.32 -4.73
C ARG A 20 -6.89 7.79 -4.79
N ALA A 21 -6.58 7.23 -5.95
CA ALA A 21 -6.35 5.79 -6.09
C ALA A 21 -5.13 5.35 -5.26
N PHE A 22 -4.09 6.17 -5.19
CA PHE A 22 -2.94 5.94 -4.33
C PHE A 22 -3.34 5.95 -2.84
N ASP A 23 -4.11 6.94 -2.39
CA ASP A 23 -4.60 7.00 -0.99
C ASP A 23 -5.41 5.75 -0.60
N GLN A 24 -6.22 5.21 -1.51
CA GLN A 24 -6.96 3.96 -1.26
C GLN A 24 -6.02 2.76 -1.08
N LEU A 25 -4.97 2.65 -1.91
CA LEU A 25 -3.95 1.62 -1.75
C LEU A 25 -3.19 1.78 -0.42
N VAL A 26 -2.77 3.01 -0.08
CA VAL A 26 -2.07 3.30 1.17
C VAL A 26 -2.92 2.90 2.39
N LYS A 27 -4.19 3.31 2.42
CA LYS A 27 -5.12 2.97 3.53
C LYS A 27 -5.21 1.46 3.76
N LYS A 28 -5.21 0.67 2.67
CA LYS A 28 -5.29 -0.79 2.71
C LYS A 28 -3.98 -1.46 3.15
N TYR A 29 -2.84 -1.02 2.62
CA TYR A 29 -1.57 -1.75 2.76
C TYR A 29 -0.62 -1.17 3.81
N GLN A 30 -0.85 0.03 4.32
CA GLN A 30 0.08 0.68 5.28
C GLN A 30 0.39 -0.17 6.52
N SER A 31 -0.63 -0.80 7.12
CA SER A 31 -0.45 -1.58 8.35
C SER A 31 0.28 -2.90 8.09
N PRO A 32 -0.12 -3.71 7.09
CA PRO A 32 0.64 -4.88 6.68
C PRO A 32 2.10 -4.58 6.31
N VAL A 33 2.35 -3.53 5.54
CA VAL A 33 3.69 -3.11 5.12
C VAL A 33 4.53 -2.68 6.33
N ARG A 34 3.96 -1.88 7.23
CA ARG A 34 4.63 -1.49 8.48
C ARG A 34 4.97 -2.72 9.33
N ARG A 35 4.03 -3.65 9.50
CA ARG A 35 4.26 -4.87 10.28
C ARG A 35 5.32 -5.77 9.64
N PHE A 36 5.32 -5.90 8.32
CA PHE A 36 6.37 -6.61 7.60
C PHE A 36 7.75 -6.04 7.93
N PHE A 37 7.94 -4.72 7.81
CA PHE A 37 9.21 -4.09 8.15
C PHE A 37 9.58 -4.22 9.63
N LEU A 38 8.63 -4.02 10.55
CA LEU A 38 8.89 -4.20 11.99
C LEU A 38 9.36 -5.62 12.31
N ASN A 39 8.78 -6.63 11.70
CA ASN A 39 9.18 -8.03 11.91
C ASN A 39 10.59 -8.33 11.38
N LEU A 40 11.05 -7.61 10.35
CA LEU A 40 12.38 -7.81 9.75
C LEU A 40 13.48 -6.98 10.40
N THR A 41 13.11 -5.85 10.99
CA THR A 41 14.07 -4.85 11.51
C THR A 41 14.07 -4.78 13.03
N CYS A 42 13.17 -5.50 13.70
CA CYS A 42 12.83 -5.32 15.12
C CYS A 42 12.33 -3.89 15.45
N GLY A 43 12.12 -3.02 14.45
CA GLY A 43 11.81 -1.62 14.68
C GLY A 43 12.98 -0.86 15.32
N ASP A 44 12.67 0.30 15.90
CA ASP A 44 13.64 1.14 16.63
C ASP A 44 13.82 0.65 18.08
N SER A 45 13.94 -0.67 18.27
CA SER A 45 14.23 -1.25 19.57
C SER A 45 15.72 -1.12 19.89
N GLU A 46 16.11 0.08 20.32
CA GLU A 46 17.17 0.25 21.33
C GLU A 46 16.57 0.17 22.74
#